data_AF-X1VKY7-F1
#
_entry.id   AF-X1VKY7-F1
#
_cell.length_a   1.000
_cell.length_b   1.000
_cell.length_c   1.000
_cell.angle_alpha   90.00
_cell.angle_beta   90.00
_cell.angle_gamma   90.00
#
_symmetry.space_group_name_H-M   'P 1'
#
loop_
_entity.id
_entity.type
_entity.pdbx_description
1 polymer ?
#
loop_
_entity_poly.entity_id
_entity_poly.type
_entity_poly.pdbx_seq_one_letter_code
_entity_poly.pdbx_strand_id
1 'polypeptide(L)'
;MKIISTKRLMGILGCLLALVLTLSLATPALAVPQPPHQFWGEVTIGSQPVPGGTSVEAKIDGIAYASTTTDAQGRYGYTTEQGGTGIFRVPADDPDEPGKDGGANGDTIEFYVADILATTFTFEIGGHNELDLAIEGEIYTLTMGVTGNGTTDPPVGEHTYPAGTVVNITAIHDSG
;
A
#
# COMPACT_ATOMS: atom_id res chain seq x y z
N MET A 1 80.67 -19.33 19.71
CA MET A 1 79.45 -19.60 20.52
C MET A 1 78.58 -18.35 20.52
N LYS A 2 77.26 -18.53 20.35
CA LYS A 2 76.13 -17.56 20.39
C LYS A 2 76.32 -16.40 21.39
N ILE A 3 75.70 -15.23 21.22
CA ILE A 3 74.25 -14.99 21.40
C ILE A 3 73.76 -13.80 20.56
N ILE A 4 72.72 -14.02 19.74
CA ILE A 4 71.96 -12.97 19.04
C ILE A 4 70.87 -12.46 19.98
N SER A 5 70.76 -11.13 20.11
CA SER A 5 69.91 -10.43 21.09
C SER A 5 68.42 -10.46 20.73
N THR A 6 67.62 -11.05 21.62
CA THR A 6 66.18 -11.32 21.50
C THR A 6 65.31 -10.13 21.93
N LYS A 7 65.38 -8.98 21.25
CA LYS A 7 64.54 -7.81 21.62
C LYS A 7 63.67 -7.20 20.52
N ARG A 8 63.59 -7.80 19.32
CA ARG A 8 62.78 -7.25 18.20
C ARG A 8 61.54 -8.06 17.82
N LEU A 9 61.27 -9.21 18.46
CA LEU A 9 60.17 -10.10 18.06
C LEU A 9 58.85 -9.86 18.81
N MET A 10 58.86 -9.08 19.90
CA MET A 10 57.68 -8.93 20.78
C MET A 10 56.61 -7.99 20.23
N GLY A 11 56.95 -7.06 19.33
CA GLY A 11 55.99 -6.09 18.77
C GLY A 11 55.13 -6.65 17.64
N ILE A 12 55.67 -7.57 16.83
CA ILE A 12 54.97 -8.10 15.65
C ILE A 12 53.91 -9.12 16.07
N LEU A 13 54.19 -9.94 17.09
CA LEU A 13 53.23 -10.94 17.61
C LEU A 13 52.04 -10.28 18.34
N GLY A 14 52.27 -9.15 19.02
CA GLY A 14 51.20 -8.36 19.65
C GLY A 14 50.29 -7.66 18.64
N CYS A 15 50.85 -7.09 17.56
CA CYS A 15 50.06 -6.51 16.47
C CYS A 15 49.27 -7.57 15.69
N LEU A 16 49.82 -8.78 15.49
CA LEU A 16 49.11 -9.87 14.83
C LEU A 16 47.94 -10.41 15.68
N LEU A 17 48.09 -10.44 17.01
CA LEU A 17 47.02 -10.86 17.91
C LEU A 17 45.90 -9.81 18.03
N ALA A 18 46.24 -8.52 17.94
CA ALA A 18 45.25 -7.43 17.90
C ALA A 18 44.47 -7.36 16.57
N LEU A 19 45.10 -7.72 15.45
CA LEU A 19 44.44 -7.77 14.13
C LEU A 19 43.46 -8.95 14.00
N VAL A 20 43.70 -10.04 14.74
CA VAL A 20 42.83 -11.22 14.74
C VAL A 20 41.60 -11.03 15.65
N LEU A 21 41.66 -10.12 16.64
CA LEU A 21 40.56 -9.90 17.59
C LEU A 21 39.44 -8.98 17.08
N THR A 22 39.64 -8.32 15.94
CA THR A 22 38.60 -7.47 15.31
C THR A 22 37.86 -8.19 14.19
N LEU A 23 38.09 -9.49 13.96
CA LEU A 23 37.35 -10.27 12.99
C LEU A 23 35.94 -10.53 13.54
N SER A 24 35.13 -9.49 13.47
CA SER A 24 33.69 -9.51 13.68
C SER A 24 33.14 -10.38 12.55
N LEU A 25 32.91 -11.65 12.85
CA LEU A 25 32.19 -12.55 11.96
C LEU A 25 30.82 -11.92 11.75
N ALA A 26 30.60 -11.35 10.56
CA ALA A 26 29.29 -10.88 10.15
C ALA A 26 28.36 -12.09 10.16
N THR A 27 27.51 -12.18 11.19
CA THR A 27 26.39 -13.12 11.15
C THR A 27 25.45 -12.63 10.06
N PRO A 28 25.05 -13.47 9.10
CA PRO A 28 23.99 -13.06 8.18
C PRO A 28 22.75 -12.75 9.01
N ALA A 29 22.31 -11.49 9.00
CA ALA A 29 20.97 -11.16 9.43
C ALA A 29 20.03 -11.78 8.39
N LEU A 30 19.09 -12.62 8.84
CA LEU A 30 17.99 -12.98 7.96
C LEU A 30 17.01 -11.81 8.00
N ALA A 31 16.72 -11.22 6.84
CA ALA A 31 15.70 -10.19 6.73
C ALA A 31 14.39 -10.75 7.29
N VAL A 32 13.82 -10.07 8.28
CA VAL A 32 12.49 -10.39 8.82
C VAL A 32 11.52 -9.39 8.20
N PRO A 33 10.52 -9.85 7.43
CA PRO A 33 9.53 -8.94 6.84
C PRO A 33 8.89 -8.06 7.92
N GLN A 34 8.89 -6.76 7.68
CA GLN A 34 8.27 -5.80 8.60
C GLN A 34 6.74 -5.87 8.50
N PRO A 35 6.00 -5.76 9.62
CA PRO A 35 4.55 -5.82 9.57
C PRO A 35 3.96 -4.59 8.87
N PRO A 36 2.92 -4.76 8.04
CA PRO A 36 2.29 -3.66 7.31
C PRO A 36 1.41 -2.79 8.22
N HIS A 37 0.98 -1.64 7.71
CA HIS A 37 0.00 -0.75 8.36
C HIS A 37 -1.41 -1.03 7.83
N GLN A 38 -2.34 -1.41 8.69
CA GLN A 38 -3.72 -1.73 8.32
C GLN A 38 -4.67 -0.53 8.49
N PHE A 39 -5.57 -0.34 7.53
CA PHE A 39 -6.60 0.71 7.55
C PHE A 39 -7.99 0.15 7.23
N TRP A 40 -9.02 0.74 7.84
CA TRP A 40 -10.43 0.49 7.52
C TRP A 40 -11.28 1.72 7.85
N GLY A 41 -12.48 1.84 7.28
CA GLY A 41 -13.39 2.94 7.60
C GLY A 41 -14.51 3.11 6.58
N GLU A 42 -15.23 4.22 6.70
CA GLU A 42 -16.25 4.65 5.73
C GLU A 42 -15.68 5.65 4.73
N VAL A 43 -16.19 5.63 3.50
CA VAL A 43 -15.86 6.59 2.44
C VAL A 43 -17.12 7.37 2.09
N THR A 44 -17.02 8.69 2.19
CA THR A 44 -18.12 9.60 1.91
C THR A 44 -17.77 10.63 0.85
N ILE A 45 -18.80 11.08 0.15
CA ILE A 45 -18.76 12.27 -0.69
C ILE A 45 -19.77 13.28 -0.15
N GLY A 46 -19.25 14.42 0.31
CA GLY A 46 -19.98 15.35 1.17
C GLY A 46 -20.40 14.72 2.50
N SER A 47 -21.57 14.10 2.55
CA SER A 47 -22.06 13.37 3.74
C SER A 47 -22.82 12.10 3.37
N GLN A 48 -22.72 11.65 2.12
CA GLN A 48 -23.34 10.41 1.66
C GLN A 48 -22.27 9.36 1.42
N PRO A 49 -22.54 8.08 1.78
CA PRO A 49 -21.64 7.00 1.43
C PRO A 49 -21.41 6.96 -0.08
N VAL A 50 -20.16 6.75 -0.50
CA VAL A 50 -19.87 6.52 -1.91
C VAL A 50 -20.44 5.17 -2.36
N PRO A 51 -20.73 5.00 -3.66
CA PRO A 51 -21.20 3.73 -4.20
C PRO A 51 -20.22 2.59 -3.95
N GLY A 52 -20.73 1.36 -3.86
CA GLY A 52 -19.87 0.17 -3.84
C GLY A 52 -19.04 0.03 -5.10
N GLY A 53 -17.82 -0.47 -4.96
CA GLY A 53 -16.84 -0.56 -6.05
C GLY A 53 -16.03 0.73 -6.27
N THR A 54 -16.25 1.79 -5.49
CA THR A 54 -15.43 3.01 -5.58
C THR A 54 -13.99 2.71 -5.16
N SER A 55 -13.02 3.09 -5.99
CA SER A 55 -11.60 2.82 -5.75
C SER A 55 -11.06 3.64 -4.57
N VAL A 56 -10.27 2.98 -3.71
CA VAL A 56 -9.47 3.57 -2.63
C VAL A 56 -8.02 3.14 -2.83
N GLU A 57 -7.10 4.10 -2.91
CA GLU A 57 -5.69 3.86 -3.19
C GLU A 57 -4.80 4.57 -2.16
N ALA A 58 -3.78 3.89 -1.66
CA ALA A 58 -2.79 4.45 -0.75
C ALA A 58 -1.44 4.58 -1.47
N LYS A 59 -0.97 5.82 -1.57
CA LYS A 59 0.29 6.17 -2.23
C LYS A 59 1.31 6.70 -1.24
N ILE A 60 2.59 6.45 -1.49
CA ILE A 60 3.71 7.08 -0.80
C ILE A 60 4.62 7.64 -1.89
N ASP A 61 4.96 8.93 -1.81
CA ASP A 61 5.76 9.63 -2.81
C ASP A 61 5.17 9.48 -4.25
N GLY A 62 3.84 9.46 -4.36
CA GLY A 62 3.12 9.28 -5.63
C GLY A 62 3.07 7.84 -6.18
N ILE A 63 3.72 6.86 -5.54
CA ILE A 63 3.68 5.45 -5.93
C ILE A 63 2.58 4.72 -5.15
N ALA A 64 1.72 3.99 -5.86
CA ALA A 64 0.68 3.18 -5.24
C ALA A 64 1.24 1.89 -4.65
N TYR A 65 1.07 1.72 -3.35
CA TYR A 65 1.49 0.53 -2.62
C TYR A 65 0.33 -0.37 -2.20
N ALA A 66 -0.89 0.17 -2.14
CA ALA A 66 -2.09 -0.61 -1.88
C ALA A 66 -3.31 0.00 -2.56
N SER A 67 -4.23 -0.86 -3.03
CA SER A 67 -5.54 -0.46 -3.55
C SER A 67 -6.63 -1.40 -3.04
N THR A 68 -7.83 -0.87 -2.85
CA THR A 68 -9.06 -1.63 -2.58
C THR A 68 -10.27 -0.92 -3.19
N THR A 69 -11.47 -1.44 -2.96
CA THR A 69 -12.72 -0.78 -3.29
C THR A 69 -13.65 -0.72 -2.08
N THR A 70 -14.67 0.13 -2.15
CA THR A 70 -15.75 0.17 -1.15
C THR A 70 -16.75 -0.96 -1.35
N ASP A 71 -17.43 -1.38 -0.26
CA ASP A 71 -18.61 -2.24 -0.32
C ASP A 71 -19.90 -1.43 -0.61
N ALA A 72 -21.04 -2.10 -0.66
CA ALA A 72 -22.34 -1.47 -0.96
C ALA A 72 -22.78 -0.42 0.09
N GLN A 73 -22.12 -0.37 1.24
CA GLN A 73 -22.35 0.57 2.34
C GLN A 73 -21.31 1.69 2.35
N GLY A 74 -20.39 1.73 1.38
CA GLY A 74 -19.32 2.72 1.31
C GLY A 74 -18.12 2.43 2.21
N ARG A 75 -18.00 1.21 2.77
CA ARG A 75 -16.91 0.86 3.69
C ARG A 75 -15.73 0.22 2.96
N TYR A 76 -14.52 0.42 3.47
CA TYR A 76 -13.30 -0.22 2.96
C TYR A 76 -12.48 -0.87 4.09
N GLY A 77 -11.64 -1.84 3.74
CA GLY A 77 -10.69 -2.45 4.69
C GLY A 77 -11.28 -3.48 5.66
N TYR A 78 -12.59 -3.74 5.61
CA TYR A 78 -13.27 -4.77 6.41
C TYR A 78 -13.18 -6.16 5.78
N THR A 79 -13.24 -7.22 6.59
CA THR A 79 -13.20 -8.60 6.09
C THR A 79 -14.43 -8.93 5.25
N THR A 80 -14.28 -9.86 4.30
CA THR A 80 -15.40 -10.34 3.48
C THR A 80 -16.48 -11.02 4.32
N GLU A 81 -16.10 -11.63 5.45
CA GLU A 81 -17.04 -12.20 6.43
C GLU A 81 -17.95 -11.13 7.08
N GLN A 82 -17.49 -9.89 7.16
CA GLN A 82 -18.25 -8.72 7.64
C GLN A 82 -18.97 -7.96 6.50
N GLY A 83 -19.00 -8.54 5.30
CA GLY A 83 -19.57 -7.90 4.10
C GLY A 83 -18.68 -6.83 3.47
N GLY A 84 -17.41 -6.71 3.90
CA GLY A 84 -16.43 -5.80 3.32
C GLY A 84 -15.73 -6.37 2.08
N THR A 85 -14.76 -5.62 1.57
CA THR A 85 -14.01 -5.93 0.34
C THR A 85 -12.67 -6.63 0.58
N GLY A 86 -12.28 -6.82 1.84
CA GLY A 86 -11.00 -7.40 2.24
C GLY A 86 -10.18 -6.46 3.11
N ILE A 87 -9.23 -7.04 3.85
CA ILE A 87 -8.35 -6.27 4.73
C ILE A 87 -7.43 -5.40 3.89
N PHE A 88 -7.41 -4.10 4.17
CA PHE A 88 -6.59 -3.14 3.44
C PHE A 88 -5.32 -2.78 4.23
N ARG A 89 -4.16 -2.99 3.61
CA ARG A 89 -2.83 -2.86 4.24
C ARG A 89 -1.86 -2.18 3.31
N VAL A 90 -1.14 -1.19 3.84
CA VAL A 90 0.00 -0.56 3.18
C VAL A 90 1.27 -1.32 3.64
N PRO A 91 2.07 -1.87 2.71
CA PRO A 91 3.29 -2.61 3.05
C PRO A 91 4.32 -1.72 3.75
N ALA A 92 5.14 -2.32 4.60
CA ALA A 92 6.33 -1.69 5.18
C ALA A 92 7.54 -1.96 4.28
N ASP A 93 8.47 -1.02 4.26
CA ASP A 93 9.72 -1.11 3.50
C ASP A 93 10.65 -2.17 4.11
N ASP A 94 11.25 -3.05 3.30
CA ASP A 94 12.30 -3.97 3.73
C ASP A 94 13.68 -3.29 3.63
N PRO A 95 14.32 -2.94 4.77
CA PRO A 95 15.61 -2.23 4.75
C PRO A 95 16.77 -3.07 4.18
N ASP A 96 16.59 -4.39 4.05
CA ASP A 96 17.59 -5.29 3.50
C ASP A 96 17.44 -5.48 1.97
N GLU A 97 16.34 -5.03 1.36
CA GLU A 97 16.10 -5.06 -0.08
C GLU A 97 16.49 -3.73 -0.76
N PRO A 98 17.29 -3.75 -1.85
CA PRO A 98 17.54 -2.52 -2.60
C PRO A 98 16.27 -1.99 -3.28
N GLY A 99 15.79 -0.83 -2.85
CA GLY A 99 14.62 -0.19 -3.44
C GLY A 99 13.80 0.51 -2.37
N LYS A 100 12.56 0.89 -2.74
CA LYS A 100 11.51 1.25 -1.78
C LYS A 100 10.28 0.41 -2.10
N ASP A 101 9.98 -0.60 -1.29
CA ASP A 101 8.91 -1.57 -1.52
C ASP A 101 7.72 -1.39 -0.56
N GLY A 102 7.81 -0.42 0.36
CA GLY A 102 6.71 0.03 1.20
C GLY A 102 6.98 1.36 1.88
N GLY A 103 6.27 1.59 2.99
CA GLY A 103 6.47 2.75 3.85
C GLY A 103 7.51 2.51 4.94
N ALA A 104 8.30 3.54 5.24
CA ALA A 104 9.09 3.62 6.46
C ALA A 104 8.35 4.45 7.53
N ASN A 105 8.67 4.23 8.81
CA ASN A 105 8.09 5.03 9.91
C ASN A 105 8.27 6.54 9.66
N GLY A 106 7.16 7.27 9.68
CA GLY A 106 7.15 8.71 9.43
C GLY A 106 6.89 9.12 7.98
N ASP A 107 6.88 8.18 7.03
CA ASP A 107 6.46 8.46 5.66
C ASP A 107 5.02 8.97 5.62
N THR A 108 4.72 9.80 4.63
CA THR A 108 3.34 10.27 4.39
C THR A 108 2.66 9.35 3.40
N ILE A 109 1.56 8.75 3.84
CA ILE A 109 0.62 8.02 2.99
C ILE A 109 -0.42 9.02 2.49
N GLU A 110 -0.62 9.10 1.19
CA GLU A 110 -1.69 9.83 0.53
C GLU A 110 -2.82 8.86 0.17
N PHE A 111 -4.01 9.07 0.72
CA PHE A 111 -5.20 8.26 0.41
C PHE A 111 -6.02 8.96 -0.67
N TYR A 112 -6.21 8.28 -1.79
CA TYR A 112 -7.02 8.72 -2.91
C TYR A 112 -8.33 7.92 -2.98
N VAL A 113 -9.43 8.59 -3.29
CA VAL A 113 -10.75 8.00 -3.56
C VAL A 113 -11.15 8.42 -4.96
N ALA A 114 -11.36 7.45 -5.86
CA ALA A 114 -11.64 7.73 -7.28
C ALA A 114 -10.67 8.77 -7.89
N ASP A 115 -9.37 8.56 -7.68
CA ASP A 115 -8.27 9.44 -8.11
C ASP A 115 -8.23 10.85 -7.49
N ILE A 116 -9.11 11.14 -6.52
CA ILE A 116 -9.13 12.41 -5.77
C ILE A 116 -8.43 12.20 -4.42
N LEU A 117 -7.44 13.04 -4.10
CA LEU A 117 -6.79 13.02 -2.79
C LEU A 117 -7.83 13.33 -1.70
N ALA A 118 -8.10 12.35 -0.83
CA ALA A 118 -9.04 12.47 0.27
C ALA A 118 -8.35 12.98 1.54
N THR A 119 -7.24 12.34 1.94
CA THR A 119 -6.49 12.72 3.14
C THR A 119 -5.07 12.15 3.10
N THR A 120 -4.27 12.52 4.09
CA THR A 120 -2.94 11.95 4.33
C THR A 120 -2.83 11.34 5.72
N PHE A 121 -2.00 10.33 5.88
CA PHE A 121 -1.71 9.69 7.17
C PHE A 121 -0.21 9.45 7.33
N THR A 122 0.30 9.40 8.56
CA THR A 122 1.71 9.06 8.82
C THR A 122 1.87 7.56 8.96
N PHE A 123 2.73 6.95 8.16
CA PHE A 123 3.00 5.52 8.19
C PHE A 123 3.65 5.09 9.51
N GLU A 124 3.12 4.03 10.10
CA GLU A 124 3.64 3.34 11.28
C GLU A 124 3.71 1.84 11.01
N ILE A 125 4.90 1.26 11.12
CA ILE A 125 5.14 -0.18 10.97
C ILE A 125 4.26 -0.95 11.96
N GLY A 126 3.40 -1.83 11.45
CA GLY A 126 2.45 -2.60 12.26
C GLY A 126 1.25 -1.80 12.79
N GLY A 127 1.03 -0.58 12.30
CA GLY A 127 -0.10 0.26 12.72
C GLY A 127 -1.45 -0.34 12.35
N HIS A 128 -2.49 0.05 13.10
CA HIS A 128 -3.88 -0.32 12.87
C HIS A 128 -4.76 0.89 13.12
N ASN A 129 -5.40 1.42 12.09
CA ASN A 129 -6.19 2.63 12.20
C ASN A 129 -7.52 2.53 11.49
N GLU A 130 -8.58 2.90 12.23
CA GLU A 130 -9.82 3.32 11.60
C GLU A 130 -9.61 4.73 11.03
N LEU A 131 -9.90 4.90 9.75
CA LEU A 131 -9.70 6.12 8.99
C LEU A 131 -10.90 6.32 8.08
N ASP A 132 -11.78 7.24 8.43
CA ASP A 132 -12.86 7.64 7.53
C ASP A 132 -12.32 8.58 6.45
N LEU A 133 -12.70 8.33 5.21
CA LEU A 133 -12.29 9.11 4.04
C LEU A 133 -13.46 9.97 3.57
N ALA A 134 -13.18 11.23 3.28
CA ALA A 134 -14.15 12.15 2.73
C ALA A 134 -13.55 12.85 1.51
N ILE A 135 -14.33 12.92 0.44
CA ILE A 135 -14.04 13.76 -0.72
C ILE A 135 -15.17 14.77 -0.92
N GLU A 136 -14.84 15.92 -1.49
CA GLU A 136 -15.82 16.93 -1.86
C GLU A 136 -16.36 16.65 -3.27
N GLY A 137 -17.67 16.81 -3.47
CA GLY A 137 -18.29 16.65 -4.78
C GLY A 137 -19.73 16.16 -4.73
N GLU A 138 -20.25 15.77 -5.89
CA GLU A 138 -21.61 15.28 -6.08
C GLU A 138 -21.58 13.85 -6.66
N ILE A 139 -22.63 13.06 -6.44
CA ILE A 139 -22.84 11.76 -7.10
C ILE A 139 -23.79 11.95 -8.28
N TYR A 140 -23.47 11.33 -9.42
CA TYR A 140 -24.34 11.26 -10.58
C TYR A 140 -24.75 9.81 -10.89
N THR A 141 -26.00 9.63 -11.29
CA THR A 141 -26.51 8.34 -11.81
C THR A 141 -26.41 8.30 -13.32
N LEU A 142 -25.65 7.33 -13.84
CA LEU A 142 -25.64 6.90 -15.24
C LEU A 142 -26.69 5.81 -15.43
N THR A 143 -27.68 6.04 -16.29
CA THR A 143 -28.67 5.03 -16.69
C THR A 143 -28.30 4.44 -18.05
N MET A 144 -27.93 3.16 -18.06
CA MET A 144 -27.58 2.39 -19.25
C MET A 144 -28.80 1.66 -19.81
N GLY A 145 -28.94 1.66 -21.14
CA GLY A 145 -30.01 0.96 -21.86
C GLY A 145 -29.51 0.34 -23.16
N VAL A 146 -30.17 -0.73 -23.60
CA VAL A 146 -29.88 -1.42 -24.87
C VAL A 146 -31.15 -1.51 -25.71
N THR A 147 -31.01 -1.24 -27.01
CA THR A 147 -32.03 -1.54 -28.03
C THR A 147 -31.44 -2.52 -29.03
N GLY A 148 -32.08 -3.68 -29.23
CA GLY A 148 -31.56 -4.76 -30.08
C GLY A 148 -30.93 -5.90 -29.27
N ASN A 149 -29.98 -6.62 -29.89
CA ASN A 149 -29.24 -7.72 -29.25
C ASN A 149 -27.84 -7.24 -28.82
N GLY A 150 -27.23 -7.96 -27.88
CA GLY A 150 -25.90 -7.66 -27.33
C GLY A 150 -25.96 -7.17 -25.88
N THR A 151 -24.82 -6.75 -25.35
CA THR A 151 -24.67 -6.23 -23.98
C THR A 151 -23.86 -4.94 -23.95
N THR A 152 -23.86 -4.26 -22.81
CA THR A 152 -22.99 -3.09 -22.57
C THR A 152 -22.13 -3.33 -21.33
N ASP A 153 -21.04 -2.59 -21.25
CA ASP A 153 -20.26 -2.40 -20.04
C ASP A 153 -20.08 -0.88 -19.81
N PRO A 154 -20.63 -0.28 -18.73
CA PRO A 154 -21.42 -0.92 -17.68
C PRO A 154 -22.71 -1.58 -18.19
N PRO A 155 -23.21 -2.64 -17.51
CA PRO A 155 -24.42 -3.36 -17.94
C PRO A 155 -25.67 -2.46 -17.88
N VAL A 156 -26.75 -2.89 -18.52
CA VAL A 156 -28.04 -2.17 -18.48
C VAL A 156 -28.49 -1.97 -17.03
N GLY A 157 -28.98 -0.76 -16.72
CA GLY A 157 -29.42 -0.39 -15.38
C GLY A 157 -28.87 0.96 -14.92
N GLU A 158 -29.06 1.25 -13.63
CA GLU A 158 -28.53 2.45 -12.99
C GLU A 158 -27.16 2.16 -12.36
N HIS A 159 -26.23 3.09 -12.53
CA HIS A 159 -24.88 3.08 -11.97
C HIS A 159 -24.55 4.45 -11.42
N THR A 160 -23.99 4.53 -10.21
CA THR A 160 -23.67 5.81 -9.57
C THR A 160 -22.16 6.05 -9.56
N TYR A 161 -21.75 7.29 -9.85
CA TYR A 161 -20.35 7.69 -9.92
C TYR A 161 -20.12 9.07 -9.29
N PRO A 162 -18.97 9.31 -8.64
CA PRO A 162 -18.55 10.65 -8.26
C PRO A 162 -18.43 11.61 -9.46
N ALA A 163 -18.69 12.90 -9.22
CA ALA A 163 -18.45 13.96 -10.19
C ALA A 163 -17.01 13.93 -10.72
N GLY A 164 -16.84 14.05 -12.04
CA GLY A 164 -15.53 14.02 -12.69
C GLY A 164 -15.00 12.62 -13.01
N THR A 165 -15.66 11.55 -12.56
CA THR A 165 -15.31 10.17 -12.95
C THR A 165 -15.41 10.00 -14.46
N VAL A 166 -14.33 9.53 -15.09
CA VAL A 166 -14.33 9.14 -16.51
C VAL A 166 -14.84 7.71 -16.63
N VAL A 167 -16.06 7.54 -17.11
CA VAL A 167 -16.69 6.23 -17.32
C VAL A 167 -16.53 5.80 -18.78
N ASN A 168 -15.74 4.74 -19.02
CA ASN A 168 -15.64 4.12 -20.34
C ASN A 168 -16.86 3.23 -20.59
N ILE A 169 -17.49 3.41 -21.75
CA ILE A 169 -18.67 2.65 -22.14
C ILE A 169 -18.36 1.79 -23.35
N THR A 170 -18.62 0.49 -23.25
CA THR A 170 -18.41 -0.49 -24.32
C THR A 170 -19.74 -1.13 -24.71
N ALA A 171 -19.98 -1.30 -26.01
CA ALA A 171 -21.06 -2.13 -26.53
C ALA A 171 -20.47 -3.45 -27.07
N ILE A 172 -21.05 -4.57 -26.67
CA ILE A 172 -20.59 -5.91 -26.99
C ILE A 172 -21.65 -6.57 -27.88
N HIS A 173 -21.25 -7.04 -29.06
CA HIS A 173 -22.16 -7.72 -29.98
C HIS A 173 -22.54 -9.12 -29.45
N ASP A 174 -23.75 -9.56 -29.79
CA ASP A 174 -24.18 -10.94 -29.58
C ASP A 174 -23.56 -11.85 -30.65
N SER A 175 -23.27 -13.12 -30.31
CA SER A 175 -22.49 -14.03 -31.16
C SER A 175 -23.18 -14.43 -32.48
N GLY A 176 -24.47 -14.12 -32.64
CA GLY A 176 -25.26 -14.43 -33.84
C GLY A 176 -25.74 -15.87 -33.93
#